data_AF-A0A2P5WB92-F1
#
_entry.id   AF-A0A2P5WB92-F1
#
_cell.length_a   1.000
_cell.length_b   1.000
_cell.length_c   1.000
_cell.angle_alpha   90.00
_cell.angle_beta   90.00
_cell.angle_gamma   90.00
#
_symmetry.space_group_name_H-M   'P 1'
#
loop_
_entity.id
_entity.type
_entity.pdbx_description
1 polymer ?
#
loop_
_entity_poly.entity_id
_entity_poly.type
_entity_poly.pdbx_seq_one_letter_code
_entity_poly.pdbx_strand_id
1 'polypeptide(L)'
;MWDIHKFVWPHTYTSTRMMQNHRKFDAKTIFNCFKPIVKDMLTIPILVLIVELQEQFQYRMSYRKAWIAKQMAMELLYGDWDASYNKLHEWIIAMQEYVPGTVIEL
;
A
#
# COMPACT_ATOMS: atom_id res chain seq x y z
N MET A 1 36.18 -22.32 -2.79
CA MET A 1 35.47 -22.61 -4.04
C MET A 1 34.03 -22.90 -3.63
N TRP A 2 33.08 -22.04 -3.96
CA TRP A 2 31.70 -22.17 -3.49
C TRP A 2 30.83 -22.75 -4.61
N ASP A 3 30.17 -23.87 -4.34
CA ASP A 3 29.20 -24.48 -5.25
C ASP A 3 27.77 -24.09 -4.85
N ILE A 4 26.98 -23.64 -5.83
CA ILE A 4 25.58 -23.28 -5.67
C ILE A 4 24.72 -24.48 -6.09
N HIS A 5 23.98 -25.06 -5.15
CA HIS A 5 22.98 -26.09 -5.45
C HIS A 5 21.61 -25.45 -5.72
N LYS A 6 21.04 -25.73 -6.89
CA LYS A 6 19.71 -25.27 -7.30
C LYS A 6 18.66 -26.29 -6.85
N PHE A 7 17.89 -25.97 -5.83
CA PHE A 7 16.80 -26.83 -5.38
C PHE A 7 15.55 -26.60 -6.24
N VAL A 8 15.30 -27.48 -7.21
CA VAL A 8 14.13 -27.42 -8.08
C VAL A 8 13.00 -28.22 -7.46
N TRP A 9 12.03 -27.54 -6.85
CA TRP A 9 10.77 -28.15 -6.45
C TRP A 9 9.88 -28.35 -7.69
N PRO A 10 9.18 -29.49 -7.84
CA PRO A 10 8.13 -29.62 -8.85
C PRO A 10 6.94 -28.77 -8.39
N HIS A 11 6.79 -27.58 -8.96
CA HIS A 11 5.61 -26.76 -8.71
C HIS A 11 4.48 -27.20 -9.63
N THR A 12 3.69 -28.17 -9.19
CA THR A 12 2.34 -28.37 -9.71
C THR A 12 1.43 -27.28 -9.12
N TYR A 13 1.51 -26.07 -9.65
CA TYR A 13 0.52 -25.04 -9.34
C TYR A 13 -0.66 -25.15 -10.31
N THR A 14 -1.47 -26.21 -10.13
CA THR A 14 -2.80 -26.26 -10.75
C THR A 14 -3.71 -25.33 -9.96
N SER A 15 -3.61 -24.02 -10.21
CA SER A 15 -4.57 -23.05 -9.69
C SER A 15 -5.82 -23.06 -10.55
N THR A 16 -6.62 -24.11 -10.39
CA THR A 16 -8.05 -24.07 -10.69
C THR A 16 -8.76 -23.32 -9.57
N ARG A 17 -8.38 -22.07 -9.32
CA ARG A 17 -9.07 -21.22 -8.35
C ARG A 17 -9.63 -20.02 -9.09
N MET A 18 -10.74 -20.32 -9.76
CA MET A 18 -11.84 -19.41 -10.07
C MET A 18 -11.37 -17.97 -10.19
N MET A 19 -11.01 -17.62 -11.42
CA MET A 19 -10.99 -16.26 -11.89
C MET A 19 -12.44 -15.75 -11.90
N GLN A 20 -13.03 -15.58 -10.71
CA GLN A 20 -14.26 -14.81 -10.50
C GLN A 20 -13.91 -13.33 -10.69
N ASN A 21 -13.55 -13.00 -11.92
CA ASN A 21 -13.50 -11.66 -12.44
C ASN A 21 -14.95 -11.19 -12.58
N HIS A 22 -15.59 -10.91 -11.46
CA HIS A 22 -16.80 -10.10 -11.44
C HIS A 22 -16.36 -8.67 -11.80
N ARG A 23 -16.54 -8.37 -13.08
CA ARG A 23 -16.23 -7.13 -13.81
C ARG A 23 -17.01 -5.89 -13.30
N LYS A 24 -17.36 -5.80 -12.02
CA LYS A 24 -18.23 -4.72 -11.50
C LYS A 24 -17.74 -4.02 -10.24
N PHE A 25 -16.55 -4.33 -9.74
CA PHE A 25 -15.92 -3.54 -8.69
C PHE A 25 -14.85 -2.66 -9.32
N ASP A 26 -15.31 -1.59 -9.98
CA ASP A 26 -14.44 -0.58 -10.58
C ASP A 26 -13.60 0.05 -9.46
N ALA A 27 -12.29 0.17 -9.67
CA ALA A 27 -11.34 0.70 -8.69
C ALA A 27 -11.76 2.10 -8.20
N LYS A 28 -12.43 2.87 -9.06
CA LYS A 28 -13.00 4.18 -8.74
C LYS A 28 -14.15 4.11 -7.72
N THR A 29 -14.99 3.08 -7.78
CA THR A 29 -16.06 2.84 -6.81
C THR A 29 -15.50 2.43 -5.46
N ILE A 30 -14.50 1.55 -5.45
CA ILE A 30 -13.75 1.19 -4.23
C ILE A 30 -13.16 2.44 -3.60
N PHE A 31 -12.47 3.24 -4.42
CA PHE A 31 -11.83 4.47 -3.99
C PHE A 31 -12.81 5.44 -3.32
N ASN A 32 -13.98 5.70 -3.92
CA ASN A 32 -14.96 6.61 -3.35
C ASN A 32 -15.48 6.14 -1.99
N CYS A 33 -15.59 4.82 -1.78
CA CYS A 33 -15.98 4.24 -0.50
C CYS A 33 -14.85 4.28 0.53
N PHE A 34 -13.60 4.14 0.10
CA PHE A 34 -12.44 4.25 0.97
C PHE A 34 -12.12 5.68 1.38
N LYS A 35 -12.44 6.67 0.55
CA LYS A 35 -12.06 8.08 0.78
C LYS A 35 -12.42 8.61 2.17
N PRO A 36 -13.65 8.43 2.71
CA PRO A 36 -13.96 8.85 4.09
C PRO A 36 -13.21 8.02 5.14
N ILE A 37 -13.09 6.70 4.93
CA ILE A 37 -12.43 5.78 5.88
C ILE A 37 -10.92 6.09 5.99
N VAL A 38 -10.24 6.31 4.87
CA VAL A 38 -8.79 6.59 4.84
C VAL A 38 -8.48 7.99 5.36
N LYS A 39 -9.38 8.96 5.13
CA LYS A 39 -9.21 10.31 5.65
C LYS A 39 -9.17 10.33 7.18
N ASP A 40 -10.01 9.53 7.82
CA ASP A 40 -10.07 9.46 9.29
C ASP A 40 -9.10 8.42 9.88
N MET A 41 -8.60 7.45 9.10
CA MET A 41 -7.92 6.27 9.65
C MET A 41 -6.67 5.81 8.87
N LEU A 42 -5.64 6.65 8.86
CA LEU A 42 -4.28 6.32 8.37
C LEU A 42 -3.70 5.05 9.03
N THR A 43 -3.94 4.89 10.33
CA THR A 43 -3.38 3.81 11.17
C THR A 43 -4.22 2.55 11.24
N ILE A 44 -5.39 2.48 10.57
CA ILE A 44 -6.23 1.29 10.67
C ILE A 44 -5.54 0.04 10.10
N PRO A 45 -5.63 -1.11 10.80
CA PRO A 45 -5.23 -2.39 10.26
C PRO A 45 -6.05 -2.78 9.03
N ILE A 46 -5.39 -3.31 8.00
CA ILE A 46 -6.03 -3.70 6.74
C ILE A 46 -7.14 -4.73 6.97
N LEU A 47 -7.00 -5.59 7.99
CA LEU A 47 -8.01 -6.59 8.34
C LEU A 47 -9.34 -5.96 8.78
N VAL A 48 -9.29 -4.90 9.60
CA VAL A 48 -10.49 -4.14 10.01
C VAL A 48 -11.16 -3.54 8.77
N LEU A 49 -10.35 -3.00 7.87
CA LEU A 49 -10.81 -2.40 6.63
C LEU A 49 -11.50 -3.43 5.71
N ILE A 50 -10.98 -4.65 5.62
CA ILE A 50 -11.63 -5.74 4.88
C ILE A 50 -12.98 -6.11 5.48
N VAL A 51 -13.08 -6.18 6.82
CA VAL A 51 -14.35 -6.52 7.51
C VAL A 51 -15.40 -5.45 7.23
N GLU A 52 -15.06 -4.18 7.41
CA GLU A 52 -15.97 -3.05 7.16
C GLU A 52 -16.50 -3.05 5.72
N LEU A 53 -15.62 -3.24 4.74
CA LEU A 53 -16.03 -3.31 3.33
C LEU A 53 -16.84 -4.56 2.99
N GLN A 54 -16.55 -5.66 3.67
CA GLN A 54 -17.34 -6.88 3.50
C GLN A 54 -18.76 -6.67 4.01
N GLU A 55 -18.94 -5.98 5.14
CA GLU A 55 -20.26 -5.61 5.65
C GLU A 55 -21.00 -4.65 4.71
N GLN A 56 -20.32 -3.60 4.24
CA GLN A 56 -20.92 -2.58 3.38
C GLN A 56 -21.25 -3.07 1.96
N PHE A 57 -20.33 -3.82 1.32
CA PHE A 57 -20.44 -4.21 -0.09
C PHE A 57 -20.84 -5.66 -0.29
N GLN A 58 -21.01 -6.42 0.80
CA GLN A 58 -21.29 -7.86 0.77
C GLN A 58 -20.25 -8.62 -0.07
N TYR A 59 -19.02 -8.09 -0.14
CA TYR A 59 -17.93 -8.60 -0.96
C TYR A 59 -16.71 -8.92 -0.10
N ARG A 60 -16.26 -10.16 -0.18
CA ARG A 60 -15.06 -10.61 0.51
C ARG A 60 -13.81 -10.19 -0.26
N MET A 61 -13.24 -9.05 0.13
CA MET A 61 -12.00 -8.54 -0.44
C MET A 61 -10.79 -9.36 0.06
N SER A 62 -9.81 -9.59 -0.82
CA SER A 62 -8.53 -10.18 -0.41
C SER A 62 -7.63 -9.13 0.24
N TYR A 63 -6.73 -9.56 1.12
CA TYR A 63 -5.76 -8.68 1.78
C TYR A 63 -4.95 -7.83 0.80
N ARG A 64 -4.41 -8.45 -0.26
CA ARG A 64 -3.63 -7.74 -1.28
C ARG A 64 -4.43 -6.64 -1.98
N LYS A 65 -5.72 -6.89 -2.28
CA LYS A 65 -6.58 -5.87 -2.90
C LYS A 65 -6.85 -4.70 -1.94
N ALA A 66 -7.12 -5.00 -0.68
CA ALA A 66 -7.34 -3.98 0.34
C ALA A 66 -6.08 -3.14 0.59
N TRP A 67 -4.90 -3.76 0.61
CA TRP A 67 -3.62 -3.06 0.71
C TRP A 67 -3.40 -2.10 -0.46
N ILE A 68 -3.55 -2.58 -1.70
CA ILE A 68 -3.39 -1.73 -2.89
C ILE A 68 -4.39 -0.57 -2.88
N ALA A 69 -5.66 -0.82 -2.56
CA ALA A 69 -6.68 0.22 -2.46
C ALA A 69 -6.33 1.27 -1.39
N LYS A 70 -5.82 0.85 -0.23
CA LYS A 70 -5.33 1.75 0.82
C LYS A 70 -4.17 2.62 0.31
N GLN A 71 -3.17 2.03 -0.35
CA GLN A 71 -2.03 2.78 -0.89
C GLN A 71 -2.47 3.81 -1.94
N MET A 72 -3.31 3.42 -2.91
CA MET A 72 -3.86 4.34 -3.91
C MET A 72 -4.64 5.50 -3.29
N ALA A 73 -5.41 5.23 -2.23
CA ALA A 73 -6.15 6.26 -1.51
C ALA A 73 -5.22 7.22 -0.76
N MET A 74 -4.13 6.72 -0.16
CA MET A 74 -3.12 7.54 0.51
C MET A 74 -2.38 8.44 -0.49
N GLU A 75 -1.96 7.89 -1.63
CA GLU A 75 -1.28 8.63 -2.70
C GLU A 75 -2.17 9.76 -3.25
N LEU A 76 -3.47 9.51 -3.42
CA LEU A 76 -4.38 10.56 -3.89
C LEU A 76 -4.66 11.65 -2.84
N LEU A 77 -4.63 11.31 -1.55
CA LEU A 77 -4.92 12.25 -0.47
C LEU A 77 -3.70 13.10 -0.08
N TYR A 78 -2.52 12.48 -0.02
CA TYR A 78 -1.31 13.09 0.52
C TYR A 78 -0.24 13.34 -0.55
N GLY A 79 -0.46 12.88 -1.78
CA GLY A 79 0.54 12.86 -2.82
C GLY A 79 1.43 11.63 -2.73
N ASP A 80 2.38 11.57 -3.66
CA ASP A 80 3.35 10.49 -3.72
C ASP A 80 4.28 10.49 -2.50
N TRP A 81 4.47 9.30 -1.93
CA TRP A 81 5.30 9.09 -0.75
C TRP A 81 6.78 9.32 -1.06
N ASP A 82 7.25 8.82 -2.21
CA ASP A 82 8.66 8.96 -2.61
C ASP A 82 9.00 10.44 -2.86
N ALA A 83 8.13 11.17 -3.54
CA ALA A 83 8.26 12.61 -3.72
C ALA A 83 8.28 13.37 -2.37
N SER A 84 7.47 12.95 -1.41
CA SER A 84 7.43 13.56 -0.07
C SER A 84 8.72 13.30 0.72
N TYR A 85 9.25 12.08 0.64
CA TYR A 85 10.51 11.71 1.28
C TYR A 85 11.70 12.47 0.68
N ASN A 86 11.77 12.57 -0.64
CA ASN A 86 12.83 13.31 -1.34
C ASN A 86 12.80 14.80 -0.94
N LYS A 87 11.62 15.42 -0.89
CA LYS A 87 11.48 16.80 -0.42
C LYS A 87 11.99 16.97 1.02
N LEU A 88 11.62 16.06 1.93
CA LEU A 88 12.11 16.14 3.31
C LEU A 88 13.65 16.09 3.36
N HIS A 89 14.27 15.24 2.55
CA HIS A 89 15.72 15.16 2.45
C HIS A 89 16.35 16.47 1.95
N GLU A 90 15.77 17.10 0.93
CA GLU A 90 16.20 18.42 0.44
C GLU A 90 16.12 19.49 1.54
N TRP A 91 15.03 19.50 2.33
CA TRP A 91 14.87 20.42 3.47
C TRP A 91 15.93 20.20 4.55
N ILE A 92 16.25 18.94 4.86
CA ILE A 92 17.29 18.57 5.81
C ILE A 92 18.65 19.10 5.36
N ILE A 93 18.99 18.90 4.08
CA ILE A 93 20.24 19.42 3.49
C ILE A 93 20.29 20.94 3.59
N ALA A 94 19.23 21.64 3.18
CA ALA A 94 19.16 23.09 3.24
C ALA A 94 19.33 23.61 4.68
N MET A 95 18.69 22.98 5.67
CA MET A 95 18.86 23.36 7.07
C MET A 95 20.30 23.23 7.56
N GLN A 96 21.03 22.20 7.13
CA GLN A 96 22.45 22.05 7.47
C GLN A 96 23.30 23.18 6.88
N GLU A 97 22.99 23.63 5.66
CA GLU A 97 23.72 24.72 5.00
C GLU A 97 23.47 26.08 5.67
N TYR A 98 22.23 26.39 6.03
CA TYR A 98 21.86 27.69 6.59
C TYR A 98 22.09 27.80 8.11
N VAL A 99 22.14 26.68 8.84
CA VAL A 99 22.34 26.65 10.29
C VAL A 99 23.54 25.75 10.64
N PRO A 100 24.78 26.27 10.50
CA PRO A 100 25.98 25.52 10.83
C PRO A 100 26.02 25.20 12.33
N GLY A 101 26.00 23.90 12.66
CA GLY A 101 25.89 23.39 14.03
C GLY A 101 24.66 22.49 14.28
N THR A 102 23.77 22.35 13.30
CA THR A 102 22.65 21.40 13.37
C THR A 102 23.17 19.96 13.38
N VAL A 103 23.05 19.27 14.51
CA VAL A 103 23.35 17.83 14.62
C VAL A 103 22.11 17.07 14.14
N ILE A 104 22.28 16.30 13.07
CA ILE A 104 21.24 15.43 12.52
C ILE A 104 21.69 14.00 12.76
N GLU A 105 21.01 13.30 13.66
CA GLU A 105 21.12 11.84 13.78
C GLU A 105 20.08 11.22 12.84
N LEU A 106 20.55 10.46 11.85
CA LEU A 106 19.75 9.71 10.90
C LEU A 106 19.56 8.27 11.38
#